data_AF-A0A661X665-F1
#
_entry.id   AF-A0A661X665-F1
#
_cell.length_a   1.000
_cell.length_b   1.000
_cell.length_c   1.000
_cell.angle_alpha   90.00
_cell.angle_beta   90.00
_cell.angle_gamma   90.00
#
_symmetry.space_group_name_H-M   'P 1'
#
loop_
_entity.id
_entity.type
_entity.pdbx_description
1 polymer ?
#
loop_
_entity_poly.entity_id
_entity_poly.type
_entity_poly.pdbx_seq_one_letter_code
_entity_poly.pdbx_strand_id
1 'polypeptide(L)'
;KKEKVLDLLKNFSFVFMNEVEAREFTEESDPSKMKTKLLKHTNRIIITRGEMGALYMDKETLIEINGKRGKITNPTGAGDFFVAGFIYGIIKDLSIEESLKRGIENSYNFISNPSPYF
;
A
#
# COMPACT_ATOMS: atom_id res chain seq x y z
N LYS A 1 -11.04 22.23 0.23
CA LYS A 1 -10.33 21.36 -0.77
C LYS A 1 -10.03 19.97 -0.18
N LYS A 2 -9.37 19.87 0.97
CA LYS A 2 -9.06 18.59 1.65
C LYS A 2 -10.30 17.73 1.94
N GLU A 3 -11.34 18.29 2.56
CA GLU A 3 -12.58 17.53 2.88
C GLU A 3 -13.26 16.90 1.67
N LYS A 4 -13.31 17.60 0.53
CA LYS A 4 -13.87 17.04 -0.71
C LYS A 4 -13.09 15.83 -1.21
N VAL A 5 -11.76 15.83 -1.08
CA VAL A 5 -10.94 14.66 -1.43
C VAL A 5 -11.23 13.49 -0.48
N LEU A 6 -11.45 13.76 0.81
CA LEU A 6 -11.74 12.72 1.80
C LEU A 6 -13.11 12.08 1.62
N ASP A 7 -14.12 12.83 1.19
CA ASP A 7 -15.41 12.24 0.85
C ASP A 7 -15.34 11.39 -0.41
N LEU A 8 -14.44 11.71 -1.34
CA LEU A 8 -14.23 10.88 -2.54
C LEU A 8 -13.62 9.51 -2.18
N LEU A 9 -12.80 9.42 -1.13
CA LEU A 9 -12.15 8.17 -0.71
C LEU A 9 -13.15 7.03 -0.43
N LYS A 10 -14.39 7.37 -0.05
CA LYS A 10 -15.47 6.41 0.22
C LYS A 10 -15.94 5.67 -1.03
N ASN A 11 -15.68 6.23 -2.21
CA ASN A 11 -16.11 5.68 -3.49
C ASN A 11 -15.10 4.70 -4.10
N PHE A 12 -13.91 4.55 -3.50
CA PHE A 12 -12.88 3.65 -4.01
C PHE A 12 -12.88 2.32 -3.26
N SER A 13 -12.67 1.23 -4.00
CA SER A 13 -12.59 -0.12 -3.43
C SER A 13 -11.33 -0.34 -2.60
N PHE A 14 -10.23 0.28 -3.01
CA PHE A 14 -8.95 0.28 -2.30
C PHE A 14 -8.36 1.69 -2.39
N VAL A 15 -7.81 2.17 -1.29
CA VAL A 15 -7.00 3.38 -1.25
C VAL A 15 -5.58 2.98 -0.89
N PHE A 16 -4.61 3.48 -1.65
CA PHE A 16 -3.19 3.24 -1.42
C PHE A 16 -2.54 4.51 -0.90
N MET A 17 -1.67 4.36 0.08
CA MET A 17 -0.82 5.44 0.56
C MET A 17 0.50 4.88 1.08
N ASN A 18 1.54 5.70 1.15
CA ASN A 18 2.75 5.32 1.87
C ASN A 18 2.63 5.65 3.37
N GLU A 19 3.55 5.15 4.18
CA GLU A 19 3.52 5.37 5.62
C GLU A 19 3.63 6.84 6.03
N VAL A 20 4.40 7.65 5.30
CA VAL A 20 4.57 9.08 5.58
C VAL A 20 3.23 9.79 5.38
N GLU A 21 2.57 9.57 4.24
CA GLU A 21 1.26 10.11 3.94
C GLU A 21 0.20 9.65 4.95
N ALA A 22 0.25 8.38 5.39
CA ALA A 22 -0.66 7.87 6.40
C ALA A 22 -0.47 8.60 7.74
N ARG A 23 0.78 8.75 8.19
CA ARG A 23 1.12 9.46 9.43
C ARG A 23 0.73 10.93 9.37
N GLU A 24 1.01 11.61 8.27
CA GLU A 24 0.62 13.01 8.05
C GLU A 24 -0.90 13.16 8.00
N PHE A 25 -1.60 12.19 7.41
CA PHE A 25 -3.06 12.21 7.32
C PHE A 25 -3.72 12.00 8.68
N THR A 26 -3.24 11.03 9.46
CA THR A 26 -3.88 10.64 10.71
C THR A 26 -3.30 11.33 11.93
N GLU A 27 -2.09 11.91 11.84
CA GLU A 27 -1.31 12.36 13.00
C GLU A 27 -1.10 11.22 14.01
N GLU A 28 -0.82 10.01 13.53
CA GLU A 28 -0.62 8.81 14.36
C GLU A 28 0.55 8.01 13.81
N SER A 29 1.24 7.28 14.67
CA SER A 29 2.28 6.30 14.30
C SER A 29 1.84 4.84 14.50
N ASP A 30 0.80 4.61 15.30
CA ASP A 30 0.26 3.28 15.59
C ASP A 30 -0.72 2.83 14.50
N PRO A 31 -0.52 1.64 13.88
CA PRO A 31 -1.41 1.12 12.84
C PRO A 31 -2.88 0.99 13.26
N SER A 32 -3.16 0.65 14.51
CA SER A 32 -4.54 0.49 14.99
C SER A 32 -5.25 1.84 15.12
N LYS A 33 -4.52 2.88 15.56
CA LYS A 33 -5.03 4.26 15.58
C LYS A 33 -5.18 4.84 14.18
N MET A 34 -4.24 4.56 13.28
CA MET A 34 -4.35 4.91 11.86
C MET A 34 -5.60 4.30 11.24
N LYS A 35 -5.81 2.99 11.42
CA LYS A 35 -7.01 2.25 10.98
C LYS A 35 -8.29 2.98 11.40
N THR A 36 -8.38 3.35 12.68
CA THR A 36 -9.56 4.04 13.23
C THR A 36 -9.85 5.38 12.55
N LYS A 37 -8.81 6.14 12.18
CA LYS A 37 -8.95 7.43 11.50
C LYS A 37 -9.23 7.29 10.00
N LEU A 38 -8.49 6.40 9.32
CA LEU A 38 -8.60 6.18 7.87
C LEU A 38 -9.94 5.54 7.48
N LEU A 39 -10.44 4.59 8.28
CA LEU A 39 -11.70 3.91 7.98
C LEU A 39 -12.96 4.77 8.14
N LYS A 40 -12.82 6.01 8.61
CA LYS A 40 -13.90 7.03 8.52
C LYS A 40 -14.10 7.53 7.08
N HIS A 41 -13.09 7.38 6.24
CA HIS A 41 -13.03 7.94 4.89
C HIS A 41 -12.91 6.88 3.81
N THR A 42 -12.51 5.65 4.12
CA THR A 42 -12.43 4.55 3.15
C THR A 42 -12.82 3.22 3.80
N ASN A 43 -13.17 2.21 3.00
CA ASN A 43 -13.50 0.87 3.51
C ASN A 43 -12.27 -0.05 3.58
N ARG A 44 -11.28 0.19 2.73
CA ARG A 44 -10.07 -0.64 2.61
C ARG A 44 -8.87 0.23 2.28
N ILE A 45 -7.86 0.19 3.13
CA ILE A 45 -6.62 0.94 2.94
C ILE A 45 -5.44 -0.03 2.85
N ILE A 46 -4.50 0.29 1.97
CA ILE A 46 -3.20 -0.36 1.89
C ILE A 46 -2.13 0.68 2.15
N ILE A 47 -1.28 0.43 3.15
CA ILE A 47 -0.15 1.29 3.50
C ILE A 47 1.14 0.59 3.11
N THR A 48 1.91 1.21 2.21
CA THR A 48 3.25 0.73 1.85
C THR A 48 4.30 1.31 2.80
N ARG A 49 5.27 0.48 3.20
CA ARG A 49 6.30 0.81 4.22
C ARG A 49 7.71 0.42 3.75
N GLY A 50 7.96 0.52 2.44
CA GLY A 50 9.26 0.19 1.84
C GLY A 50 9.74 -1.22 2.21
N GLU A 51 10.94 -1.33 2.77
CA GLU A 51 11.52 -2.60 3.22
C GLU A 51 10.75 -3.28 4.37
N MET A 52 9.90 -2.55 5.09
CA MET A 52 9.00 -3.11 6.10
C MET A 52 7.73 -3.73 5.49
N GLY A 53 7.56 -3.63 4.16
CA GLY A 53 6.49 -4.28 3.41
C GLY A 53 5.22 -3.46 3.36
N ALA A 54 4.08 -4.06 3.68
CA ALA A 54 2.78 -3.40 3.55
C ALA A 54 1.77 -3.85 4.60
N LEU A 55 0.83 -2.95 4.90
CA LEU A 55 -0.34 -3.20 5.72
C LEU A 55 -1.59 -3.16 4.85
N TYR A 56 -2.53 -4.07 5.07
CA TYR A 56 -3.91 -3.93 4.64
C TYR A 56 -4.81 -3.81 5.84
N MET A 57 -5.77 -2.89 5.78
CA MET A 57 -6.74 -2.69 6.84
C MET A 57 -8.14 -2.45 6.28
N ASP A 58 -9.10 -3.19 6.84
CA ASP A 58 -10.53 -2.92 6.71
C ASP A 58 -11.19 -2.93 8.10
N LYS A 59 -12.52 -2.87 8.17
CA LYS A 59 -13.24 -2.81 9.46
C LYS A 59 -12.87 -3.97 10.40
N GLU A 60 -12.66 -5.16 9.88
CA GLU A 60 -12.50 -6.39 10.66
C GLU A 60 -11.04 -6.82 10.74
N THR A 61 -10.27 -6.55 9.71
CA THR A 61 -8.97 -7.16 9.48
C THR A 61 -7.86 -6.12 9.53
N LEU A 62 -6.69 -6.55 10.03
CA LEU A 62 -5.40 -5.89 9.84
C LEU A 62 -4.43 -6.99 9.43
N ILE A 63 -3.89 -6.88 8.21
CA ILE A 63 -2.92 -7.83 7.65
C ILE A 63 -1.60 -7.10 7.49
N GLU A 64 -0.52 -7.74 7.93
CA GLU A 64 0.83 -7.22 7.80
C GLU A 64 1.67 -8.22 7.00
N ILE A 65 2.30 -7.72 5.93
CA ILE A 65 3.24 -8.51 5.11
C ILE A 65 4.61 -7.86 5.18
N ASN A 66 5.59 -8.66 5.56
CA ASN A 66 6.99 -8.24 5.60
C ASN A 66 7.49 -7.90 4.19
N GLY A 67 8.30 -6.85 4.12
CA GLY A 67 8.95 -6.45 2.88
C GLY A 67 10.16 -7.31 2.56
N LYS A 68 10.83 -6.96 1.46
CA LYS A 68 12.10 -7.54 1.05
C LYS A 68 13.22 -6.53 1.28
N ARG A 69 14.34 -7.01 1.85
CA ARG A 69 15.57 -6.24 2.03
C ARG A 69 16.60 -6.66 0.99
N GLY A 70 17.41 -5.71 0.55
CA GLY A 70 18.50 -5.98 -0.38
C GLY A 70 19.01 -4.72 -1.05
N LYS A 71 19.79 -4.90 -2.12
CA LYS A 71 20.33 -3.79 -2.90
C LYS A 71 19.19 -3.05 -3.60
N ILE A 72 19.10 -1.75 -3.35
CA ILE A 72 18.18 -0.83 -4.03
C ILE A 72 19.04 0.05 -4.93
N THR A 73 18.72 0.08 -6.23
CA THR A 73 19.41 0.93 -7.21
C THR A 73 18.63 2.20 -7.50
N ASN A 74 17.29 2.13 -7.57
CA ASN A 74 16.42 3.28 -7.76
C ASN A 74 15.06 3.04 -7.08
N PRO A 75 14.68 3.81 -6.05
CA PRO A 75 13.39 3.65 -5.37
C PRO A 75 12.23 4.37 -6.08
N THR A 76 12.50 5.22 -7.08
CA THR A 76 11.47 5.97 -7.81
C THR A 76 10.51 5.01 -8.51
N GLY A 77 9.20 5.18 -8.33
CA GLY A 77 8.19 4.29 -8.94
C GLY A 77 7.89 3.01 -8.15
N ALA A 78 8.56 2.75 -7.02
CA ALA A 78 8.31 1.56 -6.20
C ALA A 78 6.82 1.36 -5.84
N GLY A 79 6.11 2.46 -5.55
CA GLY A 79 4.68 2.46 -5.25
C GLY A 79 3.82 2.05 -6.44
N ASP A 80 4.13 2.54 -7.64
CA ASP A 80 3.37 2.22 -8.86
C ASP A 80 3.51 0.72 -9.20
N PHE A 81 4.74 0.19 -9.11
CA PHE A 81 4.99 -1.24 -9.32
C PHE A 81 4.36 -2.10 -8.22
N PHE A 82 4.30 -1.61 -6.98
CA PHE A 82 3.55 -2.29 -5.92
C PHE A 82 2.07 -2.39 -6.27
N VAL A 83 1.45 -1.26 -6.66
CA VAL A 83 0.03 -1.19 -7.02
C VAL A 83 -0.26 -2.11 -8.21
N ALA A 84 0.61 -2.12 -9.23
CA ALA A 84 0.48 -3.01 -10.38
C ALA A 84 0.51 -4.50 -9.97
N GLY A 85 1.45 -4.89 -9.10
CA GLY A 85 1.54 -6.26 -8.59
C GLY A 85 0.33 -6.67 -7.74
N PHE A 86 -0.17 -5.74 -6.93
CA PHE A 86 -1.39 -5.96 -6.15
C PHE A 86 -2.63 -6.13 -7.04
N ILE A 87 -2.84 -5.22 -8.00
CA ILE A 87 -3.96 -5.28 -8.94
C ILE A 87 -3.91 -6.57 -9.77
N TYR A 88 -2.72 -7.02 -10.18
CA TYR A 88 -2.55 -8.32 -10.83
C TYR A 88 -3.10 -9.45 -9.96
N GLY A 89 -2.79 -9.47 -8.67
CA GLY A 89 -3.33 -10.46 -7.74
C GLY A 89 -4.85 -10.44 -7.65
N ILE A 90 -5.45 -9.25 -7.57
CA ILE A 90 -6.91 -9.08 -7.56
C ILE A 90 -7.56 -9.58 -8.85
N ILE A 91 -7.00 -9.26 -10.01
CA ILE A 91 -7.50 -9.73 -11.32
C ILE A 91 -7.41 -11.25 -11.46
N LYS A 92 -6.48 -11.89 -10.73
CA LYS A 92 -6.29 -13.34 -10.71
C LYS A 92 -7.06 -14.04 -9.57
N ASP A 93 -7.98 -13.34 -8.91
CA ASP A 93 -8.77 -13.84 -7.79
C ASP A 93 -7.91 -14.39 -6.63
N LEU A 94 -6.71 -13.84 -6.46
CA LEU A 94 -5.84 -14.18 -5.33
C LEU A 94 -6.39 -13.54 -4.03
N SER A 95 -6.03 -14.11 -2.89
CA SER A 95 -6.34 -13.49 -1.59
C SER A 95 -5.70 -12.11 -1.48
N ILE A 96 -6.23 -11.26 -0.57
CA ILE A 96 -5.61 -9.96 -0.26
C ILE A 96 -4.16 -10.14 0.18
N GLU A 97 -3.90 -11.14 1.01
CA GLU A 97 -2.55 -11.45 1.49
C GLU A 97 -1.58 -11.79 0.34
N GLU A 98 -2.02 -12.64 -0.58
CA GLU A 98 -1.21 -13.03 -1.75
C GLU A 98 -1.05 -11.85 -2.72
N SER A 99 -2.08 -11.04 -2.91
CA SER A 99 -2.02 -9.82 -3.73
C SER A 99 -1.00 -8.81 -3.16
N LEU A 100 -0.95 -8.64 -1.83
CA LEU A 100 0.09 -7.83 -1.19
C LEU A 100 1.49 -8.41 -1.44
N LYS A 101 1.67 -9.74 -1.33
CA LYS A 101 2.96 -10.40 -1.63
C LYS A 101 3.39 -10.15 -3.08
N ARG A 102 2.46 -10.19 -4.04
CA ARG A 102 2.75 -9.85 -5.45
C ARG A 102 3.15 -8.38 -5.64
N GLY A 103 2.49 -7.46 -4.94
CA GLY A 103 2.89 -6.06 -4.92
C GLY A 103 4.31 -5.86 -4.39
N ILE A 104 4.64 -6.45 -3.25
CA ILE A 104 5.98 -6.38 -2.65
C ILE A 104 7.03 -6.99 -3.58
N GLU A 105 6.75 -8.15 -4.16
CA GLU A 105 7.65 -8.83 -5.08
C GLU A 105 7.92 -8.00 -6.33
N ASN A 106 6.87 -7.48 -6.97
CA ASN A 106 7.01 -6.68 -8.18
C ASN A 106 7.77 -5.37 -7.92
N SER A 107 7.44 -4.69 -6.82
CA SER A 107 8.12 -3.47 -6.38
C SER A 107 9.61 -3.72 -6.13
N TYR A 108 9.94 -4.77 -5.36
CA TYR A 108 11.33 -5.12 -5.06
C TYR A 108 12.13 -5.46 -6.32
N ASN A 109 11.58 -6.28 -7.21
CA ASN A 109 12.25 -6.66 -8.46
C ASN A 109 12.60 -5.44 -9.31
N PHE A 110 11.68 -4.48 -9.40
CA PHE A 110 11.90 -3.24 -10.14
C PHE A 110 12.99 -2.37 -9.50
N ILE A 111 12.93 -2.11 -8.19
CA ILE A 111 13.90 -1.21 -7.54
C ILE A 111 15.30 -1.82 -7.37
N SER A 112 15.42 -3.15 -7.43
CA SER A 112 16.71 -3.85 -7.33
C SER A 112 17.38 -4.07 -8.69
N ASN A 113 16.60 -4.26 -9.75
CA ASN A 113 17.07 -4.45 -11.12
C ASN A 113 16.16 -3.70 -12.11
N PRO A 114 16.19 -2.35 -12.11
CA PRO A 114 15.37 -1.57 -13.01
C PRO A 114 15.72 -1.94 -14.45
N SER A 115 14.67 -2.22 -15.24
CA SER A 115 14.84 -2.44 -16.67
C SER A 115 15.46 -1.19 -17.29
N PRO A 116 16.41 -1.31 -18.25
CA PRO A 116 17.04 -0.14 -18.88
C PRO A 116 16.05 0.73 -19.68
N TYR A 117 14.80 0.28 -19.84
CA TYR A 117 13.73 0.99 -20.52
C TYR A 117 12.88 1.87 -19.57
N PHE A 118 13.25 1.95 -18.28
CA PHE A 118 12.68 2.85 -17.27
C PHE A 118 13.76 3.62 -16.52
#